data_AF-A0A1X1MHK9-F1
#
_entry.id   AF-A0A1X1MHK9-F1
#
_cell.length_a   1.000
_cell.length_b   1.000
_cell.length_c   1.000
_cell.angle_alpha   90.00
_cell.angle_beta   90.00
_cell.angle_gamma   90.00
#
_symmetry.space_group_name_H-M   'P 1'
#
loop_
_entity.id
_entity.type
_entity.pdbx_description
1 polymer ?
#
loop_
_entity_poly.entity_id
_entity_poly.type
_entity_poly.pdbx_seq_one_letter_code
_entity_poly.pdbx_strand_id
1 'polypeptide(L)'
;MPQLDDHRWMTRAIELAHRCPPAAGAYSVGAVIVDKNNQEIAFGFSREVDDAVHAEESALAKIGPGDPRLATATIYSTLEPCSQRKSRPRTCTQLILEAKIPRVVIAWREPSLFVADCQGYELLTQAGVTVVELPELGEQARAMNAHLSV
;
A
#
# COMPACT_ATOMS: atom_id res chain seq x y z
N MET A 1 14.17 -5.47 -8.75
CA MET A 1 14.76 -6.37 -7.73
C MET A 1 14.54 -5.78 -6.34
N PRO A 2 14.40 -6.64 -5.31
CA PRO A 2 14.39 -6.22 -3.92
C PRO A 2 15.70 -5.53 -3.52
N GLN A 3 15.62 -4.52 -2.66
CA GLN A 3 16.73 -3.81 -2.05
C GLN A 3 16.91 -4.27 -0.59
N LEU A 4 18.11 -4.04 -0.02
CA LEU A 4 18.45 -4.49 1.35
C LEU A 4 17.43 -4.03 2.40
N ASP A 5 16.93 -2.80 2.26
CA ASP A 5 15.98 -2.18 3.18
C ASP A 5 14.52 -2.55 2.92
N ASP A 6 14.19 -3.19 1.79
CA ASP A 6 12.80 -3.46 1.41
C ASP A 6 12.09 -4.32 2.48
N HIS A 7 12.80 -5.30 3.03
CA HIS A 7 12.30 -6.15 4.12
C HIS A 7 12.00 -5.36 5.40
N ARG A 8 12.89 -4.42 5.75
CA ARG A 8 12.74 -3.58 6.95
C ARG A 8 11.49 -2.70 6.83
N TRP A 9 11.30 -2.06 5.69
CA TRP A 9 10.14 -1.20 5.47
C TRP A 9 8.85 -1.95 5.29
N MET A 10 8.88 -3.14 4.67
CA MET A 10 7.71 -3.99 4.61
C MET A 10 7.32 -4.53 5.99
N THR A 11 8.30 -4.91 6.82
CA THR A 11 8.05 -5.28 8.23
C THR A 11 7.38 -4.13 8.98
N ARG A 12 7.87 -2.90 8.78
CA ARG A 12 7.25 -1.68 9.33
C ARG A 12 5.81 -1.49 8.84
N ALA A 13 5.53 -1.72 7.56
CA ALA A 13 4.17 -1.67 7.02
C ALA A 13 3.27 -2.75 7.65
N ILE A 14 3.78 -3.96 7.90
CA ILE A 14 3.06 -5.03 8.59
C ILE A 14 2.72 -4.63 10.03
N GLU A 15 3.65 -4.01 10.78
CA GLU A 15 3.36 -3.48 12.12
C GLU A 15 2.23 -2.45 12.10
N LEU A 16 2.15 -1.62 11.06
CA LEU A 16 1.08 -0.65 10.91
C LEU A 16 -0.27 -1.31 10.61
N ALA A 17 -0.29 -2.41 9.84
CA ALA A 17 -1.50 -3.18 9.59
C ALA A 17 -2.10 -3.76 10.89
N HIS A 18 -1.27 -4.05 11.91
CA HIS A 18 -1.74 -4.47 13.25
C HIS A 18 -2.49 -3.37 14.01
N ARG A 19 -2.37 -2.11 13.58
CA ARG A 19 -3.05 -0.96 14.21
C ARG A 19 -4.42 -0.67 13.60
N CYS A 20 -4.79 -1.37 12.53
CA CYS A 20 -6.08 -1.20 11.88
C CYS A 20 -7.23 -1.50 12.86
N PRO A 21 -8.22 -0.59 12.98
CA PRO A 21 -9.48 -0.91 13.62
C PRO A 21 -10.11 -2.18 13.01
N PRO A 22 -10.76 -3.05 13.82
CA PRO A 22 -11.43 -4.23 13.31
C PRO A 22 -12.54 -3.89 12.32
N ALA A 23 -12.70 -4.70 11.26
CA ALA A 23 -13.77 -4.55 10.29
C ALA A 23 -14.13 -5.89 9.65
N ALA A 24 -15.43 -6.26 9.62
CA ALA A 24 -15.88 -7.55 9.11
C ALA A 24 -15.77 -7.71 7.58
N GLY A 25 -15.64 -6.61 6.83
CA GLY A 25 -15.70 -6.61 5.36
C GLY A 25 -14.64 -5.72 4.70
N ALA A 26 -13.48 -5.56 5.34
CA ALA A 26 -12.39 -4.75 4.80
C ALA A 26 -11.02 -5.30 5.20
N TYR A 27 -10.06 -5.19 4.29
CA TYR A 27 -8.68 -5.55 4.57
C TYR A 27 -8.04 -4.59 5.59
N SER A 28 -7.22 -5.14 6.47
CA SER A 28 -6.24 -4.45 7.29
C SER A 28 -4.94 -4.38 6.50
N VAL A 29 -4.60 -3.17 6.07
CA VAL A 29 -3.44 -2.86 5.23
C VAL A 29 -2.61 -1.80 5.94
N GLY A 30 -1.28 -1.92 5.87
CA GLY A 30 -0.35 -0.89 6.29
C GLY A 30 0.46 -0.39 5.11
N ALA A 31 0.83 0.89 5.13
CA ALA A 31 1.64 1.51 4.10
C ALA A 31 2.68 2.46 4.70
N VAL A 32 3.85 2.51 4.09
CA VAL A 32 4.96 3.41 4.44
C VAL A 32 5.49 4.07 3.18
N ILE A 33 5.75 5.37 3.24
CA ILE A 33 6.41 6.13 2.17
C ILE A 33 7.81 6.51 2.66
N VAL A 34 8.82 6.13 1.88
CA VAL A 34 10.23 6.32 2.20
C VAL A 34 10.89 7.14 1.10
N ASP A 35 11.68 8.14 1.47
CA ASP A 35 12.40 8.96 0.50
C ASP A 35 13.70 8.29 0.00
N LYS A 36 14.37 8.93 -0.96
CA LYS A 36 15.64 8.46 -1.53
C LYS A 36 16.80 8.37 -0.54
N ASN A 37 16.68 9.03 0.62
CA ASN A 37 17.70 9.00 1.68
C ASN A 37 17.39 7.89 2.70
N ASN A 38 16.45 6.99 2.38
CA ASN A 38 16.03 5.89 3.23
C ASN A 38 15.39 6.38 4.54
N GLN A 39 14.64 7.48 4.49
CA GLN A 39 13.90 8.03 5.63
C GLN A 39 12.40 7.85 5.43
N GLU A 40 11.70 7.37 6.48
CA GLU A 40 10.24 7.36 6.52
C GLU A 40 9.74 8.81 6.50
N ILE A 41 8.99 9.19 5.46
CA ILE A 41 8.43 10.54 5.31
C ILE A 41 6.94 10.59 5.62
N ALA A 42 6.24 9.46 5.49
CA ALA A 42 4.87 9.28 5.97
C ALA A 42 4.54 7.79 6.09
N PHE A 43 3.46 7.50 6.81
CA PHE A 43 2.91 6.17 6.94
C PHE A 43 1.39 6.23 7.04
N GLY A 44 0.72 5.11 6.84
CA GLY A 44 -0.73 4.99 6.99
C GLY A 44 -1.16 3.55 7.23
N PHE A 45 -2.39 3.38 7.70
CA PHE A 45 -3.04 2.07 7.82
C PHE A 45 -4.53 2.20 7.53
N SER A 46 -5.17 1.09 7.13
CA SER A 46 -6.61 1.11 6.84
C SER A 46 -7.40 1.59 8.05
N ARG A 47 -8.39 2.45 7.79
CA ARG A 47 -9.29 3.00 8.83
C ARG A 47 -8.61 3.90 9.86
N GLU A 48 -7.50 4.53 9.51
CA GLU A 48 -6.78 5.43 10.42
C GLU A 48 -7.54 6.72 10.73
N VAL A 49 -8.21 7.31 9.73
CA VAL A 49 -8.95 8.58 9.88
C VAL A 49 -10.47 8.43 9.77
N ASP A 50 -10.95 7.48 8.98
CA ASP A 50 -12.36 7.13 8.83
C ASP A 50 -12.50 5.69 8.32
N ASP A 51 -13.70 5.11 8.42
CA ASP A 51 -13.97 3.70 8.07
C ASP A 51 -13.65 3.32 6.61
N ALA A 52 -13.49 4.31 5.73
CA ALA A 52 -13.32 4.12 4.29
C ALA A 52 -11.87 4.33 3.79
N VAL A 53 -11.01 4.95 4.59
CA VAL A 53 -9.64 5.29 4.16
C VAL A 53 -8.78 4.03 4.01
N HIS A 54 -8.07 3.95 2.90
CA HIS A 54 -7.06 2.92 2.66
C HIS A 54 -5.70 3.38 3.18
N ALA A 55 -4.78 2.43 3.41
CA ALA A 55 -3.47 2.72 3.98
C ALA A 55 -2.63 3.69 3.13
N GLU A 56 -2.60 3.48 1.81
CA GLU A 56 -1.84 4.31 0.87
C GLU A 56 -2.42 5.72 0.78
N GLU A 57 -3.76 5.83 0.77
CA GLU A 57 -4.46 7.11 0.81
C GLU A 57 -4.15 7.87 2.10
N SER A 58 -4.19 7.19 3.26
CA SER A 58 -3.86 7.79 4.55
C SER A 58 -2.40 8.27 4.61
N ALA A 59 -1.47 7.48 4.08
CA ALA A 59 -0.05 7.83 4.04
C ALA A 59 0.21 9.05 3.13
N LEU A 60 -0.35 9.05 1.92
CA LEU A 60 -0.21 10.14 0.96
C LEU A 60 -0.86 11.44 1.44
N ALA A 61 -2.01 11.36 2.13
CA ALA A 61 -2.72 12.54 2.64
C ALA A 61 -1.92 13.34 3.68
N LYS A 62 -0.90 12.73 4.31
CA LYS A 62 0.00 13.39 5.28
C LYS A 62 1.14 14.14 4.61
N ILE A 63 1.31 13.96 3.30
CA ILE A 63 2.31 14.66 2.50
C ILE A 63 1.61 15.73 1.67
N GLY A 64 2.19 16.93 1.62
CA GLY A 64 1.64 18.02 0.82
C GLY A 64 1.58 17.64 -0.67
N PRO A 65 0.52 18.00 -1.40
CA PRO A 65 0.47 17.82 -2.85
C PRO A 65 1.69 18.45 -3.53
N GLY A 66 2.38 17.70 -4.38
CA GLY A 66 3.56 18.18 -5.09
C GLY A 66 4.85 18.21 -4.26
N ASP A 67 4.90 17.56 -3.09
CA ASP A 67 6.14 17.38 -2.34
C ASP A 67 7.23 16.76 -3.23
N PRO A 68 8.38 17.43 -3.41
CA PRO A 68 9.42 16.97 -4.34
C PRO A 68 10.05 15.63 -3.96
N ARG A 69 9.91 15.19 -2.69
CA ARG A 69 10.44 13.89 -2.24
C ARG A 69 9.73 12.72 -2.92
N LEU A 70 8.43 12.86 -3.24
CA LEU A 70 7.60 11.81 -3.82
C LEU A 70 8.12 11.31 -5.17
N ALA A 71 8.67 12.20 -6.00
CA ALA A 71 9.22 11.87 -7.32
C ALA A 71 10.42 10.91 -7.28
N THR A 72 10.99 10.69 -6.10
CA THR A 72 12.10 9.74 -5.87
C THR A 72 11.79 8.76 -4.73
N ALA A 73 10.55 8.75 -4.24
CA ALA A 73 10.15 7.95 -3.09
C ALA A 73 9.84 6.50 -3.49
N THR A 74 9.72 5.66 -2.47
CA THR A 74 9.15 4.31 -2.56
C THR A 74 7.97 4.23 -1.62
N ILE A 75 6.86 3.63 -2.07
CA ILE A 75 5.76 3.23 -1.19
C ILE A 75 5.80 1.71 -0.98
N TYR A 76 5.75 1.30 0.28
CA TYR A 76 5.62 -0.09 0.70
C TYR A 76 4.18 -0.29 1.16
N SER A 77 3.44 -1.20 0.55
CA SER A 77 2.06 -1.54 0.93
C SER A 77 1.96 -3.02 1.21
N THR A 78 1.36 -3.42 2.33
CA THR A 78 1.26 -4.85 2.69
C THR A 78 0.37 -5.63 1.72
N LEU A 79 -0.59 -4.95 1.08
CA LEU A 79 -1.48 -5.48 0.07
C LEU A 79 -1.27 -4.71 -1.23
N GLU A 80 -1.55 -5.35 -2.36
CA GLU A 80 -1.62 -4.68 -3.66
C GLU A 80 -2.54 -3.44 -3.62
N PRO A 81 -2.06 -2.27 -4.10
CA PRO A 81 -2.89 -1.09 -4.17
C PRO A 81 -4.11 -1.32 -5.05
N CYS A 82 -5.31 -1.04 -4.54
CA CYS A 82 -6.53 -1.35 -5.28
C CYS A 82 -6.57 -0.67 -6.66
N SER A 83 -7.09 -1.39 -7.65
CA SER A 83 -7.43 -0.85 -8.98
C SER A 83 -8.89 -0.41 -9.09
N GLN A 84 -9.73 -0.84 -8.14
CA GLN A 84 -11.15 -0.49 -8.05
C GLN A 84 -11.55 -0.33 -6.58
N ARG A 85 -12.46 0.59 -6.29
CA ARG A 85 -13.10 0.71 -4.97
C ARG A 85 -14.41 1.49 -5.08
N LYS A 86 -15.37 1.18 -4.20
CA LYS A 86 -16.65 1.91 -4.09
C LYS A 86 -16.62 3.03 -3.07
N SER A 87 -15.67 2.99 -2.14
CA SER A 87 -15.62 3.88 -0.98
C SER A 87 -15.13 5.30 -1.28
N ARG A 88 -14.39 5.49 -2.38
CA ARG A 88 -13.86 6.79 -2.82
C ARG A 88 -13.81 6.88 -4.36
N PRO A 89 -13.79 8.10 -4.93
CA PRO A 89 -13.71 8.30 -6.38
C PRO A 89 -12.36 7.93 -7.00
N ARG A 90 -11.26 7.99 -6.23
CA ARG A 90 -9.91 7.64 -6.69
C ARG A 90 -9.41 6.38 -6.01
N THR A 91 -8.79 5.50 -6.79
CA THR A 91 -8.17 4.26 -6.32
C THR A 91 -6.78 4.52 -5.75
N CYS A 92 -6.26 3.61 -4.92
CA CYS A 92 -4.90 3.75 -4.40
C CYS A 92 -3.86 3.77 -5.54
N THR A 93 -4.08 2.96 -6.57
CA THR A 93 -3.27 2.99 -7.79
C THR A 93 -3.27 4.38 -8.45
N GLN A 94 -4.44 5.01 -8.63
CA GLN A 94 -4.53 6.36 -9.19
C GLN A 94 -3.81 7.39 -8.32
N LEU A 95 -3.99 7.32 -7.00
CA LEU A 95 -3.34 8.24 -6.05
C LEU A 95 -1.80 8.13 -6.11
N ILE A 96 -1.26 6.92 -6.21
CA ILE A 96 0.19 6.68 -6.35
C ILE A 96 0.72 7.28 -7.67
N LEU A 97 -0.02 7.10 -8.77
CA LEU A 97 0.33 7.66 -10.08
C LEU A 97 0.28 9.18 -10.10
N GLU A 98 -0.77 9.78 -9.51
CA GLU A 98 -0.91 11.23 -9.34
C GLU A 98 0.24 11.81 -8.50
N ALA A 99 0.66 11.09 -7.45
CA ALA A 99 1.80 11.44 -6.61
C ALA A 99 3.16 11.28 -7.29
N LYS A 100 3.20 10.66 -8.48
CA LYS A 100 4.42 10.39 -9.27
C LYS A 100 5.46 9.58 -8.49
N ILE A 101 5.02 8.66 -7.64
CA ILE A 101 5.93 7.73 -6.94
C ILE A 101 6.43 6.69 -7.96
N PRO A 102 7.76 6.60 -8.20
CA PRO A 102 8.30 5.73 -9.24
C PRO A 102 8.45 4.26 -8.83
N ARG A 103 8.34 3.96 -7.52
CA ARG A 103 8.56 2.60 -7.00
C ARG A 103 7.52 2.22 -5.96
N VAL A 104 6.94 1.04 -6.15
CA VAL A 104 5.96 0.42 -5.23
C VAL A 104 6.48 -0.96 -4.85
N VAL A 105 6.41 -1.30 -3.56
CA VAL A 105 6.79 -2.62 -3.05
C VAL A 105 5.59 -3.23 -2.34
N ILE A 106 5.23 -4.46 -2.69
CA ILE A 106 4.07 -5.18 -2.15
C ILE A 106 4.46 -6.52 -1.56
N ALA A 107 3.80 -6.96 -0.49
CA ALA A 107 4.01 -8.30 0.10
C ALA A 107 2.98 -9.32 -0.38
N TRP A 108 1.73 -8.88 -0.60
CA TRP A 108 0.63 -9.77 -0.94
C TRP A 108 -0.21 -9.17 -2.07
N ARG A 109 -0.43 -9.93 -3.15
CA ARG A 109 -1.42 -9.58 -4.18
C ARG A 109 -2.84 -9.71 -3.64
N GLU A 110 -3.74 -8.81 -4.03
CA GLU A 110 -5.11 -8.84 -3.52
C GLU A 110 -5.84 -10.06 -4.07
N PRO A 111 -6.36 -10.98 -3.21
CA PRO A 111 -7.14 -12.10 -3.70
C PRO A 111 -8.52 -11.63 -4.15
N SER A 112 -9.17 -12.41 -5.01
CA SER A 112 -10.50 -12.12 -5.58
C SER A 112 -11.66 -12.27 -4.57
N LEU A 113 -11.57 -11.66 -3.38
CA LEU A 113 -12.62 -11.66 -2.37
C LEU A 113 -13.56 -10.45 -2.49
N PHE A 114 -13.01 -9.24 -2.55
CA PHE A 114 -13.82 -7.99 -2.59
C PHE A 114 -13.83 -7.32 -3.96
N VAL A 115 -12.78 -7.53 -4.76
CA VAL A 115 -12.67 -7.07 -6.14
C VAL A 115 -12.37 -8.29 -6.99
N ALA A 116 -13.19 -8.52 -8.03
CA ALA A 116 -12.84 -9.51 -9.04
C ALA A 116 -11.68 -8.93 -9.86
N ASP A 117 -10.54 -9.60 -9.84
CA ASP A 117 -9.36 -9.22 -10.63
C ASP A 117 -8.82 -7.83 -10.26
N CYS A 118 -8.19 -7.71 -9.07
CA CYS A 118 -7.41 -6.51 -8.76
C CYS A 118 -6.25 -6.42 -9.77
N GLN A 119 -6.03 -5.23 -10.31
CA GLN A 119 -5.09 -4.96 -11.40
C GLN A 119 -4.11 -3.83 -11.02
N GLY A 120 -3.89 -3.63 -9.72
CA GLY A 120 -3.06 -2.54 -9.22
C GLY A 120 -1.63 -2.68 -9.69
N TYR A 121 -1.08 -3.89 -9.56
CA TYR A 121 0.24 -4.24 -10.05
C TYR A 121 0.40 -3.95 -11.54
N GLU A 122 -0.56 -4.40 -12.35
CA GLU A 122 -0.53 -4.29 -13.80
C GLU A 122 -0.61 -2.83 -14.25
N LEU A 123 -1.55 -2.06 -13.68
CA LEU A 123 -1.74 -0.64 -14.01
C LEU A 123 -0.52 0.21 -13.63
N LEU A 124 0.07 -0.03 -12.47
CA LEU A 124 1.29 0.65 -12.03
C LEU A 124 2.45 0.34 -12.99
N THR A 125 2.65 -0.95 -13.31
CA THR A 125 3.73 -1.39 -14.20
C THR A 125 3.57 -0.82 -15.61
N GLN A 126 2.35 -0.81 -16.16
CA GLN A 126 2.03 -0.23 -17.47
C GLN A 126 2.31 1.29 -17.52
N ALA A 127 2.11 1.99 -16.40
CA ALA A 127 2.42 3.41 -16.28
C ALA A 127 3.92 3.70 -16.04
N GLY A 128 4.78 2.67 -16.02
CA GLY A 128 6.23 2.82 -15.85
C GLY A 128 6.69 2.86 -14.39
N VAL A 129 5.81 2.56 -13.43
CA VAL A 129 6.20 2.40 -12.01
C VAL A 129 6.91 1.06 -11.85
N THR A 130 8.04 1.07 -11.14
CA THR A 130 8.71 -0.18 -10.74
C THR A 130 7.94 -0.81 -9.60
N VAL A 131 7.27 -1.93 -9.85
CA VAL A 131 6.62 -2.73 -8.80
C VAL A 131 7.51 -3.90 -8.41
N VAL A 132 7.72 -4.11 -7.11
CA VAL A 132 8.48 -5.24 -6.56
C VAL A 132 7.61 -6.02 -5.60
N GLU A 133 7.61 -7.33 -5.74
CA GLU A 133 6.89 -8.26 -4.87
C GLU A 133 7.85 -8.90 -3.87
N LEU A 134 7.43 -9.01 -2.61
CA LEU A 134 8.12 -9.71 -1.51
C LEU A 134 7.27 -10.89 -1.03
N PRO A 135 7.08 -11.94 -1.85
CA PRO A 135 6.21 -13.07 -1.52
C PRO A 135 6.61 -13.79 -0.22
N GLU A 136 7.88 -13.73 0.17
CA GLU A 136 8.40 -14.25 1.44
C GLU A 136 7.79 -13.59 2.69
N LEU A 137 7.27 -12.36 2.56
CA LEU A 137 6.53 -11.66 3.62
C LEU A 137 5.00 -11.72 3.41
N GLY A 138 4.54 -12.36 2.34
CA GLY A 138 3.12 -12.41 1.98
C GLY A 138 2.25 -13.10 3.02
N GLU A 139 2.75 -14.15 3.68
CA GLU A 139 2.01 -14.82 4.76
C GLU A 139 1.79 -13.90 5.97
N GLN A 140 2.81 -13.12 6.36
CA GLN A 140 2.71 -12.18 7.47
C GLN A 140 1.74 -11.03 7.14
N ALA A 141 1.77 -10.53 5.90
CA ALA A 141 0.82 -9.53 5.43
C ALA A 141 -0.62 -10.08 5.39
N ARG A 142 -0.81 -11.33 4.96
CA ARG A 142 -2.12 -12.00 4.94
C ARG A 142 -2.66 -12.29 6.35
N ALA A 143 -1.80 -12.64 7.31
CA ALA A 143 -2.23 -13.00 8.67
C ALA A 143 -3.07 -11.91 9.36
N MET A 144 -2.85 -10.64 9.00
CA MET A 144 -3.64 -9.50 9.49
C MET A 144 -5.08 -9.47 9.03
N ASN A 145 -5.40 -10.33 8.08
CA ASN A 145 -6.68 -10.45 7.42
C ASN A 145 -7.35 -11.78 7.73
N ALA A 146 -6.89 -12.52 8.75
CA ALA A 146 -7.46 -13.80 9.17
C ALA A 146 -8.93 -13.70 9.65
N HIS A 147 -9.42 -12.48 9.94
CA HIS A 147 -10.84 -12.22 10.20
C HIS A 147 -11.70 -12.27 8.93
N LEU A 148 -11.08 -12.25 7.76
CA LEU A 148 -11.70 -12.43 6.47
C LEU A 148 -11.49 -13.88 6.03
N SER A 149 -12.50 -14.49 5.43
CA SER A 149 -12.39 -15.83 4.86
C SER A 149 -11.65 -15.80 3.52
N VAL A 150 -10.37 -15.38 3.54
CA VAL A 150 -9.48 -15.20 2.38
C VAL A 150 -8.38 -16.24 2.26
#